data_AF-A0A8J2W4N2-F1
#
_entry.id   AF-A0A8J2W4N2-F1
#
_cell.length_a   1.000
_cell.length_b   1.000
_cell.length_c   1.000
_cell.angle_alpha   90.00
_cell.angle_beta   90.00
_cell.angle_gamma   90.00
#
_symmetry.space_group_name_H-M   'P 1'
#
loop_
_entity.id
_entity.type
_entity.pdbx_description
1 polymer ?
#
loop_
_entity_poly.entity_id
_entity_poly.type
_entity_poly.pdbx_seq_one_letter_code
_entity_poly.pdbx_strand_id
1 'polypeptide(L)'
;MLSACGGAAYVGSEPTTTKRRYVRQDKEYVYIPSPQAVDVYNQHMGGVDLLDSMLGYYRIHLRSRQWYKRIFFHMVDMTLVNAWLLRRRINADSYMPLYDFKLAVSEHLRKAGKAVMTKKRGRPSSIVGTPTSKPGWHSLPYS
;
A
#
# COMPACT_ATOMS: atom_id res chain seq x y z
N MET A 1 11.17 38.54 37.33
CA MET A 1 10.68 37.18 37.08
C MET A 1 9.44 37.25 36.20
N LEU A 2 9.60 37.21 34.87
CA LEU A 2 8.47 37.06 33.95
C LEU A 2 8.46 35.61 33.45
N SER A 3 7.51 34.84 33.98
CA SER A 3 7.19 33.49 33.55
C SER A 3 6.44 33.59 32.22
N ALA A 4 7.08 33.17 31.13
CA ALA A 4 6.44 33.04 29.84
C ALA A 4 5.81 31.65 29.72
N CYS A 5 4.52 31.64 29.43
CA CYS A 5 3.67 30.49 29.21
C CYS A 5 4.31 29.49 28.23
N GLY A 6 4.47 28.24 28.66
CA GLY A 6 4.98 27.14 27.86
C GLY A 6 3.95 26.65 26.84
N GLY A 7 3.91 27.29 25.67
CA GLY A 7 3.37 26.70 24.45
C GLY A 7 4.50 25.95 23.75
N ALA A 8 4.56 24.63 23.89
CA ALA A 8 5.61 23.80 23.29
C ALA A 8 5.46 23.71 21.77
N ALA A 9 5.94 24.72 21.03
CA ALA A 9 6.37 24.51 19.65
C ALA A 9 7.67 23.69 19.71
N TYR A 10 7.63 22.45 19.21
CA TYR A 10 8.73 21.47 19.26
C TYR A 10 10.07 22.03 18.75
N VAL A 11 10.06 23.07 17.91
CA VAL A 11 11.25 23.83 17.48
C VAL A 11 10.86 25.29 17.23
N GLY A 12 11.50 26.24 17.91
CA GLY A 12 11.35 27.68 17.67
C GLY A 12 12.24 28.21 16.53
N SER A 13 12.32 29.53 16.38
CA SER A 13 13.28 30.17 15.46
C SER A 13 14.73 29.99 15.90
N GLU A 14 14.95 29.71 17.19
CA GLU A 14 16.24 29.44 17.80
C GLU A 14 16.37 27.96 18.15
N PRO A 15 17.57 27.36 18.03
CA PRO A 15 18.81 27.93 17.51
C PRO A 15 18.84 28.01 15.97
N THR A 16 19.57 29.01 15.48
CA THR A 16 19.80 29.20 14.04
C THR A 16 20.99 28.35 13.58
N THR A 17 20.79 27.48 12.57
CA THR A 17 21.84 26.64 11.96
C THR A 17 22.25 27.22 10.61
N THR A 18 23.55 27.22 10.30
CA THR A 18 24.04 27.66 8.97
C THR A 18 23.91 26.55 7.94
N LYS A 19 23.31 26.85 6.79
CA LYS A 19 23.20 25.92 5.64
C LYS A 19 23.94 26.46 4.42
N ARG A 20 24.64 25.56 3.73
CA ARG A 20 25.27 25.86 2.44
C ARG A 20 24.20 25.89 1.35
N ARG A 21 24.00 27.04 0.71
CA ARG A 21 23.03 27.23 -0.38
C ARG A 21 23.74 27.75 -1.62
N TYR A 22 23.32 27.25 -2.78
CA TYR A 22 23.84 27.71 -4.06
C TYR A 22 23.11 28.97 -4.49
N VAL A 23 23.84 30.07 -4.68
CA VAL A 23 23.30 31.34 -5.18
C VAL A 23 23.51 31.38 -6.68
N ARG A 24 22.42 31.34 -7.45
CA ARG A 24 22.47 31.26 -8.93
C ARG A 24 23.09 32.49 -9.59
N GLN A 25 22.96 33.68 -9.00
CA GLN A 25 23.52 34.92 -9.52
C GLN A 25 25.05 34.88 -9.50
N ASP A 26 25.63 34.51 -8.36
CA ASP A 26 27.08 34.52 -8.16
C ASP A 26 27.75 33.18 -8.52
N LYS A 27 26.94 32.16 -8.86
CA LYS A 27 27.36 30.78 -9.12
C LYS A 27 28.24 30.18 -8.00
N GLU A 28 28.01 30.62 -6.77
CA GLU A 28 28.79 30.22 -5.61
C GLU A 28 27.89 29.63 -4.51
N TYR A 29 28.51 28.86 -3.62
CA TYR A 29 27.87 28.37 -2.41
C TYR A 29 28.12 29.32 -1.24
N VAL A 30 27.04 29.89 -0.71
CA VAL A 30 27.08 30.80 0.44
C VAL A 30 26.48 30.10 1.68
N TYR A 31 27.01 30.40 2.86
CA TYR A 31 26.44 29.96 4.12
C TYR A 31 25.37 30.94 4.59
N ILE A 32 24.12 30.46 4.67
CA ILE A 32 22.96 31.26 5.06
C ILE A 32 22.43 30.76 6.40
N PRO A 33 22.15 31.65 7.37
CA PRO A 33 21.46 31.26 8.60
C PRO A 33 20.06 30.73 8.29
N SER A 34 19.71 29.57 8.83
CA SER A 34 18.41 28.90 8.68
C SER A 34 17.88 28.53 10.07
N PRO A 35 16.59 28.77 10.38
CA PRO A 35 15.98 28.28 11.61
C PRO A 35 16.07 26.75 11.71
N GLN A 36 16.29 26.21 12.90
CA GLN A 36 16.31 24.75 13.12
C GLN A 36 14.99 24.07 12.69
N ALA A 37 13.87 24.79 12.72
CA ALA A 37 12.59 24.28 12.23
C ALA A 37 12.66 23.79 10.77
N VAL A 38 13.43 24.48 9.92
CA VAL A 38 13.64 24.09 8.51
C VAL A 38 14.44 22.80 8.42
N ASP A 39 15.37 22.56 9.33
CA ASP A 39 16.19 21.35 9.36
C ASP A 39 15.38 20.15 9.79
N VAL A 40 14.60 20.30 10.86
CA VAL A 40 13.70 19.24 11.33
C VAL A 40 12.66 18.91 10.27
N TYR A 41 12.11 19.92 9.60
CA TYR A 41 11.23 19.72 8.45
C TYR A 41 11.94 18.89 7.36
N ASN A 42 13.10 19.34 6.88
CA ASN A 42 13.81 18.65 5.79
C ASN A 42 14.28 17.24 6.17
N GLN A 43 14.59 16.98 7.43
CA GLN A 43 14.95 15.64 7.92
C GLN A 43 13.78 14.65 7.82
N HIS A 44 12.54 15.11 8.02
CA HIS A 44 11.36 14.24 8.12
C HIS A 44 10.46 14.27 6.87
N MET A 45 10.67 15.22 5.96
CA MET A 45 9.85 15.38 4.74
C MET A 45 9.89 14.19 3.77
N GLY A 46 11.02 13.49 3.69
CA GLY A 46 11.23 12.45 2.67
C GLY A 46 10.47 11.13 2.89
N GLY A 47 9.70 10.99 3.97
CA GLY A 47 9.00 9.74 4.28
C GLY A 47 7.97 9.34 3.22
N VAL A 48 7.21 10.33 2.70
CA VAL A 48 6.19 10.11 1.68
C VAL A 48 6.84 9.82 0.32
N ASP A 49 7.83 10.61 -0.07
CA ASP A 49 8.55 10.43 -1.34
C ASP A 49 9.27 9.07 -1.40
N LEU A 50 9.80 8.61 -0.26
CA LEU A 50 10.42 7.29 -0.16
C LEU A 50 9.38 6.19 -0.37
N LEU A 51 8.21 6.28 0.26
CA LEU A 51 7.11 5.34 0.05
C LEU A 51 6.67 5.34 -1.42
N ASP A 52 6.48 6.52 -2.02
CA ASP A 52 6.08 6.67 -3.43
C ASP A 52 7.11 6.04 -4.38
N SER A 53 8.41 6.23 -4.10
CA SER A 53 9.46 5.56 -4.85
C SER A 53 9.37 4.02 -4.74
N MET A 54 9.16 3.50 -3.52
CA MET A 54 9.00 2.07 -3.26
C MET A 54 7.78 1.47 -3.96
N LEU A 55 6.67 2.21 -3.98
CA LEU A 55 5.45 1.84 -4.70
C LEU A 55 5.66 1.84 -6.22
N GLY A 56 6.53 2.71 -6.73
CA GLY A 56 6.89 2.78 -8.14
C GLY A 56 7.59 1.53 -8.68
N TYR A 57 8.53 0.94 -7.92
CA TYR A 57 9.38 -0.17 -8.41
C TYR A 57 8.61 -1.45 -8.76
N TYR A 58 7.65 -1.84 -7.94
CA TYR A 58 6.93 -3.13 -8.09
C TYR A 58 5.41 -2.94 -8.04
N ARG A 59 4.91 -1.94 -8.78
CA ARG A 59 3.49 -1.58 -8.81
C ARG A 59 2.65 -2.66 -9.46
N ILE A 60 1.53 -3.02 -8.84
CA ILE A 60 0.55 -3.92 -9.44
C ILE A 60 -0.23 -3.17 -10.55
N HIS A 61 0.10 -3.47 -11.81
CA HIS A 61 -0.53 -2.82 -12.97
C HIS A 61 -1.77 -3.60 -13.43
N LEU A 62 -2.97 -3.15 -13.04
CA LEU A 62 -4.22 -3.68 -13.57
C LEU A 62 -4.86 -2.73 -14.58
N ARG A 63 -5.02 -3.21 -15.82
CA ARG A 63 -5.83 -2.53 -16.84
C ARG A 63 -7.30 -2.72 -16.52
N SER A 64 -7.86 -1.81 -15.72
CA SER A 64 -9.27 -1.77 -15.36
C SER A 64 -9.91 -0.44 -15.74
N ARG A 65 -11.15 -0.48 -16.28
CA ARG A 65 -12.01 0.69 -16.51
C ARG A 65 -12.62 1.22 -15.20
N GLN A 66 -12.65 0.39 -14.16
CA GLN A 66 -13.19 0.74 -12.84
C GLN A 66 -12.11 1.37 -11.96
N TRP A 67 -12.31 2.63 -11.57
CA TRP A 67 -11.37 3.43 -10.78
C TRP A 67 -11.12 2.86 -9.37
N TYR A 68 -12.16 2.32 -8.72
CA TYR A 68 -12.05 1.78 -7.35
C TYR A 68 -11.07 0.62 -7.25
N LYS A 69 -10.92 -0.20 -8.31
CA LYS A 69 -9.93 -1.29 -8.34
C LYS A 69 -8.51 -0.73 -8.24
N ARG A 70 -8.23 0.41 -8.86
CA ARG A 70 -6.90 1.05 -8.78
C ARG A 70 -6.57 1.47 -7.35
N ILE A 71 -7.55 2.02 -6.63
CA ILE A 71 -7.40 2.40 -5.22
C ILE A 71 -7.18 1.15 -4.36
N PHE A 72 -7.96 0.10 -4.57
CA PHE A 72 -7.80 -1.16 -3.84
C PHE A 72 -6.39 -1.75 -3.99
N PHE A 73 -5.90 -1.90 -5.21
CA PHE A 73 -4.55 -2.45 -5.44
C PHE A 73 -3.45 -1.53 -4.94
N HIS A 74 -3.66 -0.21 -5.00
CA HIS A 74 -2.73 0.74 -4.40
C HIS A 74 -2.65 0.59 -2.88
N MET A 75 -3.78 0.38 -2.19
CA MET A 75 -3.79 0.08 -0.76
C MET A 75 -3.07 -1.24 -0.44
N VAL A 76 -3.25 -2.28 -1.25
CA VAL A 76 -2.52 -3.55 -1.09
C VAL A 76 -1.02 -3.35 -1.27
N ASP A 77 -0.59 -2.58 -2.26
CA ASP A 77 0.83 -2.27 -2.45
C ASP A 77 1.40 -1.47 -1.26
N MET A 78 0.66 -0.49 -0.74
CA MET A 78 1.07 0.26 0.46
C MET A 78 1.23 -0.63 1.69
N THR A 79 0.29 -1.53 1.94
CA THR A 79 0.38 -2.45 3.09
C THR A 79 1.54 -3.44 2.94
N LEU A 80 1.83 -3.91 1.73
CA LEU A 80 2.99 -4.77 1.46
C LEU A 80 4.32 -4.06 1.73
N VAL A 81 4.48 -2.81 1.27
CA VAL A 81 5.69 -2.02 1.54
C VAL A 81 5.86 -1.78 3.05
N ASN A 82 4.78 -1.43 3.75
CA ASN A 82 4.81 -1.22 5.19
C ASN A 82 5.14 -2.51 5.96
N ALA A 83 4.56 -3.65 5.56
CA ALA A 83 4.87 -4.95 6.16
C ALA A 83 6.33 -5.36 5.92
N TRP A 84 6.89 -5.06 4.74
CA TRP A 84 8.30 -5.28 4.43
C TRP A 84 9.22 -4.42 5.32
N LEU A 85 8.90 -3.13 5.48
CA LEU A 85 9.63 -2.23 6.39
C LEU A 85 9.61 -2.76 7.83
N LEU A 86 8.46 -3.23 8.31
CA LEU A 86 8.33 -3.85 9.63
C LEU A 86 9.17 -5.12 9.75
N ARG A 87 9.12 -6.02 8.76
CA ARG A 87 9.94 -7.24 8.73
C ARG A 87 11.44 -6.91 8.83
N ARG A 88 11.89 -5.87 8.10
CA ARG A 88 13.28 -5.42 8.12
C ARG A 88 13.70 -4.85 9.47
N ARG A 89 12.79 -4.18 10.19
CA ARG A 89 13.04 -3.71 11.56
C ARG A 89 13.17 -4.85 12.56
N ILE A 90 12.37 -5.91 12.40
CA ILE A 90 12.39 -7.07 13.32
C ILE A 90 13.55 -8.02 13.01
N ASN A 91 13.87 -8.23 11.72
CA ASN A 91 14.90 -9.17 11.27
C ASN A 91 16.06 -8.41 10.63
N ALA A 92 16.79 -7.63 11.43
CA ALA A 92 17.89 -6.79 10.95
C ALA A 92 19.02 -7.62 10.30
N ASP A 93 19.25 -8.84 10.80
CA ASP A 93 20.33 -9.73 10.33
C ASP A 93 19.99 -10.48 9.03
N SER A 94 18.72 -10.51 8.64
CA SER A 94 18.25 -11.22 7.44
C SER A 94 17.70 -10.24 6.40
N TYR A 95 18.58 -9.79 5.52
CA TYR A 95 18.19 -8.97 4.39
C TYR A 95 17.34 -9.78 3.40
N MET A 96 16.16 -9.24 3.05
CA MET A 96 15.32 -9.72 1.95
C MET A 96 14.92 -8.51 1.12
N PRO A 97 15.24 -8.48 -0.19
CA PRO A 97 14.73 -7.47 -1.11
C PRO A 97 13.20 -7.38 -1.10
N LEU A 98 12.68 -6.18 -1.41
CA LEU A 98 11.22 -5.95 -1.49
C LEU A 98 10.55 -6.88 -2.51
N TYR A 99 11.22 -7.19 -3.63
CA TYR A 99 10.73 -8.10 -4.65
C TYR A 99 10.49 -9.51 -4.09
N ASP A 100 11.50 -10.09 -3.44
CA ASP A 100 11.43 -11.44 -2.86
C ASP A 100 10.36 -11.52 -1.76
N PHE A 101 10.21 -10.46 -0.97
CA PHE A 101 9.13 -10.37 0.00
C PHE A 101 7.75 -10.38 -0.66
N LYS A 102 7.53 -9.58 -1.70
CA LYS A 102 6.26 -9.59 -2.45
C LYS A 102 6.01 -10.95 -3.09
N LEU A 103 7.03 -11.58 -3.66
CA LEU A 103 6.94 -12.93 -4.25
C LEU A 103 6.53 -13.97 -3.20
N ALA A 104 7.21 -13.98 -2.04
CA ALA A 104 6.89 -14.89 -0.95
C ALA A 104 5.44 -14.71 -0.48
N VAL A 105 5.00 -13.47 -0.24
CA VAL A 105 3.60 -13.18 0.15
C VAL A 105 2.63 -13.68 -0.91
N SER A 106 2.91 -13.46 -2.20
CA SER A 106 2.05 -13.92 -3.29
C SER A 106 1.91 -15.45 -3.32
N GLU A 107 3.01 -16.18 -3.10
CA GLU A 107 3.03 -17.64 -3.04
C GLU A 107 2.24 -18.18 -1.84
N HIS A 108 2.39 -17.56 -0.67
CA HIS A 108 1.63 -17.91 0.52
C HIS A 108 0.13 -17.67 0.34
N LEU A 109 -0.26 -16.52 -0.23
CA LEU A 109 -1.65 -16.20 -0.51
C LEU A 109 -2.25 -17.15 -1.57
N ARG A 110 -1.48 -17.53 -2.59
CA ARG A 110 -1.90 -18.51 -3.61
C ARG A 110 -2.21 -19.87 -2.98
N LYS A 111 -1.34 -20.35 -2.09
CA LYS A 111 -1.53 -21.62 -1.37
C LYS A 111 -2.73 -21.56 -0.42
N ALA A 112 -2.88 -20.46 0.33
CA ALA A 112 -4.02 -20.25 1.22
C ALA A 112 -5.36 -20.20 0.46
N GLY A 113 -5.39 -19.53 -0.70
CA GLY A 113 -6.60 -19.44 -1.54
C GLY A 113 -7.09 -20.81 -2.04
N LYS A 114 -6.18 -21.74 -2.36
CA LYS A 114 -6.56 -23.11 -2.74
C LYS A 114 -7.25 -23.87 -1.60
N ALA A 115 -6.80 -23.69 -0.36
CA ALA A 115 -7.43 -24.30 0.81
C ALA A 115 -8.85 -23.76 1.09
N VAL A 116 -9.14 -22.52 0.70
CA VAL A 116 -10.47 -21.91 0.85
C VAL A 116 -11.41 -22.34 -0.28
N MET A 117 -10.91 -22.44 -1.53
CA MET A 117 -11.69 -22.79 -2.71
C MET A 117 -12.11 -24.27 -2.78
N THR A 118 -11.41 -25.18 -2.10
CA THR A 118 -11.82 -26.60 -1.98
C THR A 118 -13.10 -26.77 -1.18
N LYS A 119 -13.51 -25.78 -0.38
CA LYS A 119 -14.86 -25.71 0.17
C LYS A 119 -15.80 -25.33 -0.98
N LYS A 120 -16.34 -26.34 -1.69
CA LYS A 120 -17.33 -26.16 -2.77
C LYS A 120 -18.40 -25.18 -2.31
N ARG A 121 -18.36 -23.94 -2.79
CA ARG A 121 -19.49 -23.01 -2.73
C ARG A 121 -20.38 -23.33 -3.92
N GLY A 122 -21.45 -24.06 -3.65
CA GLY A 122 -22.50 -24.41 -4.61
C GLY A 122 -23.73 -24.92 -3.88
N ARG A 123 -24.89 -24.81 -4.54
CA ARG A 123 -26.17 -25.36 -4.09
C ARG A 123 -25.99 -26.87 -3.83
N PRO A 124 -26.44 -27.42 -2.69
CA PRO A 124 -26.37 -28.85 -2.45
C PRO A 124 -27.11 -29.58 -3.57
N SER A 125 -26.46 -30.58 -4.18
CA SER A 125 -27.15 -31.49 -5.09
C SER A 125 -28.08 -32.35 -4.24
N SER A 126 -29.38 -32.06 -4.29
CA SER A 126 -30.38 -32.98 -3.75
C SER A 126 -30.41 -34.21 -4.66
N ILE A 127 -29.70 -35.26 -4.24
CA ILE A 127 -29.97 -36.61 -4.72
C ILE A 127 -31.19 -37.10 -3.95
N VAL A 128 -32.38 -36.82 -4.47
CA VAL A 128 -33.58 -37.63 -4.20
C VAL A 128 -34.32 -37.70 -5.52
N GLY A 129 -34.36 -38.91 -6.09
CA GLY A 129 -34.99 -39.16 -7.37
C GLY A 129 -36.49 -38.94 -7.32
N THR A 130 -37.01 -38.35 -8.38
CA THR A 130 -38.39 -38.55 -8.81
C THR A 130 -38.40 -38.79 -10.31
N PRO A 131 -38.98 -39.90 -10.80
CA PRO A 131 -39.17 -40.11 -12.22
C PRO A 131 -40.31 -39.19 -12.67
N THR A 132 -39.99 -38.10 -13.37
CA THR A 132 -41.00 -37.33 -14.07
C THR A 132 -41.20 -37.96 -15.44
N SER A 133 -42.19 -38.85 -15.55
CA SER A 133 -42.80 -39.16 -16.84
C SER A 133 -43.40 -37.87 -17.38
N LYS A 134 -42.96 -37.44 -18.56
CA LYS A 134 -43.62 -36.38 -19.32
C LYS A 134 -44.57 -37.06 -20.32
N PRO A 135 -45.89 -36.80 -20.30
CA PRO A 135 -46.71 -37.09 -21.46
C PRO A 135 -46.35 -36.10 -22.57
N GLY A 136 -46.16 -36.61 -23.79
CA GLY A 136 -45.83 -35.81 -24.97
C GLY A 136 -47.00 -34.95 -25.44
N TRP A 137 -46.68 -33.77 -25.99
CA TRP A 137 -47.62 -32.77 -26.49
C TRP A 137 -48.25 -33.12 -27.85
N HIS A 138 -48.83 -34.31 -27.99
CA HIS A 138 -49.52 -34.71 -29.22
C HIS A 138 -50.97 -35.11 -28.94
N SER A 139 -51.84 -34.11 -28.74
CA SER A 139 -53.27 -34.20 -29.06
C SER A 139 -54.03 -32.96 -28.59
N LEU A 140 -54.18 -31.96 -29.48
CA LEU A 140 -55.36 -31.10 -29.49
C LEU A 140 -55.80 -30.95 -30.95
N PRO A 141 -57.01 -31.41 -31.34
CA PRO A 141 -57.54 -31.14 -32.65
C PRO A 141 -58.00 -29.68 -32.70
N TYR A 142 -57.61 -28.97 -33.76
CA TYR A 142 -58.25 -27.71 -34.12
C TYR A 142 -59.69 -28.01 -34.56
N SER A 143 -60.65 -27.34 -33.94
CA SER A 143 -62.02 -27.14 -34.43
C SER A 143 -62.21 -25.67 -34.73
#